data_AF-A0A8T3QVK6-F1
#
_entry.id   AF-A0A8T3QVK6-F1
#
_cell.length_a   1.000
_cell.length_b   1.000
_cell.length_c   1.000
_cell.angle_alpha   90.00
_cell.angle_beta   90.00
_cell.angle_gamma   90.00
#
_symmetry.space_group_name_H-M   'P 1'
#
loop_
_entity.id
_entity.type
_entity.pdbx_description
1 polymer ?
#
loop_
_entity_poly.entity_id
_entity_poly.type
_entity_poly.pdbx_seq_one_letter_code
_entity_poly.pdbx_strand_id
1 'polypeptide(L)'
;FRTPEEAIEKANNTVYGLSAGVWTDKGSRILEMVSRLKAGVVWANTFNRFDPTSPFGGYKDSGFGREGGMHGLHAYVRLEDR
;
A
#
# COMPACT_ATOMS: atom_id res chain seq x y z
N PHE A 1 -1.73 -8.13 -19.03
CA PHE A 1 -2.41 -6.92 -19.51
C PHE A 1 -1.64 -6.36 -20.69
N ARG A 2 -2.26 -5.53 -21.52
CA ARG A 2 -1.65 -4.88 -22.68
C ARG A 2 -1.45 -3.38 -22.47
N THR A 3 -2.18 -2.77 -21.53
CA THR A 3 -2.03 -1.35 -21.14
C THR A 3 -1.88 -1.21 -19.63
N PRO A 4 -1.24 -0.13 -19.14
CA PRO A 4 -1.21 0.20 -17.71
C PRO A 4 -2.61 0.31 -17.08
N GLU A 5 -3.58 0.84 -17.82
CA GLU A 5 -4.98 0.99 -17.39
C GLU A 5 -5.60 -0.37 -17.08
N GLU A 6 -5.45 -1.34 -17.99
CA GLU A 6 -5.95 -2.71 -17.81
C GLU A 6 -5.25 -3.38 -16.63
N ALA A 7 -3.96 -3.10 -16.41
CA ALA A 7 -3.21 -3.62 -15.26
C ALA A 7 -3.82 -3.14 -13.93
N ILE A 8 -4.10 -1.85 -13.84
CA ILE A 8 -4.64 -1.20 -12.64
C ILE A 8 -6.06 -1.66 -12.37
N GLU A 9 -6.88 -1.76 -13.42
CA GLU A 9 -8.24 -2.30 -13.31
C GLU A 9 -8.22 -3.72 -12.75
N LYS A 10 -7.39 -4.60 -13.35
CA LYS A 10 -7.24 -5.99 -12.88
C LYS A 10 -6.68 -6.09 -11.46
N ALA A 11 -5.68 -5.28 -11.13
CA ALA A 11 -5.08 -5.27 -9.79
C ALA A 11 -6.08 -4.82 -8.71
N ASN A 12 -6.96 -3.86 -9.04
CA ASN A 12 -7.96 -3.35 -8.11
C ASN A 12 -9.24 -4.19 -8.05
N ASN A 13 -9.49 -5.07 -9.03
CA ASN A 13 -10.65 -5.95 -9.12
C ASN A 13 -10.54 -7.17 -8.19
N THR A 14 -10.47 -6.89 -6.91
CA THR A 14 -10.46 -7.85 -5.82
C THR A 14 -11.09 -7.20 -4.59
N VAL A 15 -11.68 -8.01 -3.71
CA VAL A 15 -12.18 -7.53 -2.41
C VAL A 15 -11.03 -7.18 -1.45
N TYR A 16 -9.82 -7.63 -1.75
CA TYR A 16 -8.63 -7.39 -0.95
C TYR A 16 -7.84 -6.16 -1.40
N GLY A 17 -6.91 -5.73 -0.54
CA GLY A 17 -6.07 -4.56 -0.78
C GLY A 17 -4.89 -4.47 0.18
N LEU A 18 -4.28 -5.60 0.56
CA LEU A 18 -3.17 -5.59 1.53
C LEU A 18 -1.95 -4.87 0.96
N SER A 19 -1.49 -5.34 -0.20
CA SER A 19 -0.28 -4.83 -0.83
C SER A 19 -0.27 -5.05 -2.34
N ALA A 20 0.59 -4.29 -3.03
CA ALA A 20 0.84 -4.41 -4.46
C ALA A 20 2.32 -4.18 -4.78
N GLY A 21 2.74 -4.54 -5.99
CA GLY A 21 4.12 -4.35 -6.45
C GLY A 21 4.16 -3.83 -7.88
N VAL A 22 5.07 -2.90 -8.15
CA VAL A 22 5.30 -2.31 -9.48
C VAL A 22 6.74 -2.56 -9.89
N TRP A 23 6.93 -3.20 -11.05
CA TRP A 23 8.25 -3.42 -11.65
C TRP A 23 8.39 -2.65 -12.95
N THR A 24 9.33 -1.71 -12.98
CA THR A 24 9.65 -0.90 -14.16
C THR A 24 10.97 -0.18 -13.96
N ASP A 25 11.65 0.08 -15.08
CA ASP A 25 12.79 0.98 -15.21
C ASP A 25 12.43 2.48 -15.18
N LYS A 26 11.14 2.84 -15.30
CA LYS A 26 10.67 4.22 -15.37
C LYS A 26 10.09 4.70 -14.05
N GLY A 27 10.82 5.58 -13.34
CA GLY A 27 10.40 6.14 -12.05
C GLY A 27 9.05 6.86 -12.09
N SER A 28 8.76 7.62 -13.14
CA SER A 28 7.47 8.31 -13.31
C SER A 28 6.28 7.35 -13.33
N ARG A 29 6.46 6.16 -13.90
CA ARG A 29 5.43 5.12 -13.96
C ARG A 29 5.19 4.49 -12.59
N ILE A 30 6.20 4.37 -11.74
CA ILE A 30 6.01 3.92 -10.35
C ILE A 30 5.06 4.89 -9.64
N LEU A 31 5.36 6.20 -9.68
CA LEU A 31 4.55 7.22 -9.00
C LEU A 31 3.10 7.24 -9.53
N GLU A 32 2.93 7.16 -10.86
CA GLU A 32 1.61 7.10 -11.47
C GLU A 32 0.82 5.86 -11.00
N MET A 33 1.42 4.66 -11.05
CA MET A 33 0.75 3.43 -10.65
C MET A 33 0.43 3.40 -9.16
N VAL A 34 1.37 3.82 -8.30
CA VAL A 34 1.19 3.87 -6.84
C VAL A 34 -0.03 4.75 -6.48
N SER A 35 -0.25 5.87 -7.18
CA SER A 35 -1.40 6.74 -6.92
C SER A 35 -2.77 6.14 -7.26
N ARG A 36 -2.80 5.08 -8.08
CA ARG A 36 -4.03 4.47 -8.62
C ARG A 36 -4.32 3.07 -8.04
N LEU A 37 -3.34 2.43 -7.42
CA LEU A 37 -3.48 1.12 -6.79
C LEU A 37 -4.17 1.24 -5.43
N LYS A 38 -5.24 0.46 -5.22
CA LYS A 38 -6.00 0.41 -3.96
C LYS A 38 -5.38 -0.63 -3.02
N ALA A 39 -4.16 -0.36 -2.57
CA ALA A 39 -3.39 -1.24 -1.72
C ALA A 39 -2.77 -0.49 -0.53
N GLY A 40 -2.63 -1.22 0.58
CA GLY A 40 -2.05 -0.71 1.82
C GLY A 40 -0.60 -0.27 1.71
N VAL A 41 0.17 -1.13 1.04
CA VAL A 41 1.60 -0.93 0.77
C VAL A 41 1.84 -1.24 -0.69
N VAL A 42 2.59 -0.37 -1.37
CA VAL A 42 3.03 -0.62 -2.76
C VAL A 42 4.55 -0.65 -2.79
N TRP A 43 5.12 -1.79 -3.19
CA TRP A 43 6.56 -1.92 -3.38
C TRP A 43 6.97 -1.57 -4.82
N ALA A 44 8.06 -0.84 -4.97
CA ALA A 44 8.64 -0.51 -6.26
C ALA A 44 9.92 -1.32 -6.47
N ASN A 45 9.97 -2.13 -7.54
CA ASN A 45 11.12 -2.96 -7.91
C ASN A 45 11.64 -3.88 -6.79
N THR A 46 10.77 -4.26 -5.86
CA THR A 46 11.03 -5.17 -4.75
C THR A 46 9.71 -5.74 -4.26
N PHE A 47 9.73 -6.66 -3.31
CA PHE A 47 8.53 -7.17 -2.66
C PHE A 47 8.85 -7.71 -1.26
N ASN A 48 7.87 -7.70 -0.36
CA ASN A 48 7.99 -8.23 1.00
C ASN A 48 9.22 -7.72 1.77
N ARG A 49 9.57 -6.44 1.59
CA ARG A 49 10.55 -5.74 2.42
C ARG A 49 9.79 -4.95 3.48
N PHE A 50 10.10 -5.25 4.73
CA PHE A 50 9.45 -4.68 5.90
C PHE A 50 10.44 -3.81 6.67
N ASP A 51 9.95 -2.66 7.12
CA ASP A 51 10.64 -1.77 8.03
C ASP A 51 9.70 -1.52 9.21
N PRO A 52 10.11 -1.78 10.47
CA PRO A 52 9.24 -1.59 11.64
C PRO A 52 8.74 -0.15 11.83
N THR A 53 9.42 0.84 11.27
CA THR A 53 9.04 2.26 11.33
C THR A 53 8.04 2.67 10.26
N SER A 54 7.93 1.89 9.18
CA SER A 54 6.99 2.13 8.10
C SER A 54 5.64 1.46 8.41
N PRO A 55 4.53 2.20 8.36
CA PRO A 55 3.23 1.64 8.69
C PRO A 55 2.79 0.58 7.67
N PHE A 56 2.30 -0.55 8.16
CA PHE A 56 1.76 -1.65 7.36
C PHE A 56 0.29 -1.88 7.69
N GLY A 57 -0.54 -2.14 6.69
CA GLY A 57 -1.94 -2.51 6.87
C GLY A 57 -2.71 -2.37 5.58
N GLY A 58 -3.81 -3.10 5.43
CA GLY A 58 -4.52 -3.24 4.16
C GLY A 58 -5.58 -2.18 3.89
N TYR A 59 -6.12 -2.23 2.68
CA TYR A 59 -7.37 -1.60 2.25
C TYR A 59 -8.46 -2.67 2.15
N LYS A 60 -9.72 -2.23 2.15
CA LYS A 60 -10.91 -3.09 1.99
C LYS A 60 -10.90 -4.23 3.04
N ASP A 61 -11.17 -5.46 2.62
CA ASP A 61 -11.28 -6.62 3.50
C ASP A 61 -9.90 -7.09 4.00
N SER A 62 -8.80 -6.43 3.63
CA SER A 62 -7.46 -6.74 4.13
C SER A 62 -7.13 -6.10 5.48
N GLY A 63 -8.11 -5.51 6.17
CA GLY A 63 -8.00 -5.11 7.57
C GLY A 63 -8.33 -3.65 7.84
N PHE A 64 -8.34 -3.31 9.14
CA PHE A 64 -8.64 -1.98 9.65
C PHE A 64 -7.44 -1.40 10.40
N GLY A 65 -7.16 -0.12 10.17
CA GLY A 65 -6.02 0.56 10.79
C GLY A 65 -4.67 0.25 10.14
N ARG A 66 -3.60 0.47 10.91
CA ARG A 66 -2.20 0.28 10.53
C ARG A 66 -1.41 -0.21 11.74
N GLU A 67 -0.37 -0.99 11.48
CA GLU A 67 0.62 -1.45 12.45
C GLU A 67 1.99 -0.88 12.09
N GLY A 68 2.92 -0.84 13.04
CA GLY A 68 4.26 -0.28 12.83
C GLY A 68 4.29 1.25 12.77
N GLY A 69 5.49 1.80 12.98
CA GLY A 69 5.72 3.24 13.10
C GLY A 69 4.84 3.91 14.16
N MET A 70 4.66 5.22 14.01
CA MET A 70 3.77 6.00 14.87
C MET A 70 2.30 5.62 14.67
N HIS A 71 1.89 5.31 13.44
CA HIS A 71 0.50 4.93 13.11
C HIS A 71 0.02 3.73 13.92
N GLY A 72 0.86 2.70 14.07
CA GLY A 72 0.55 1.53 14.88
C GLY A 72 0.38 1.83 16.37
N LEU A 73 1.11 2.82 16.90
CA LEU A 73 1.02 3.20 18.31
C LEU A 73 -0.36 3.77 18.68
N HIS A 74 -0.99 4.52 17.77
CA HIS A 74 -2.30 5.16 18.01
C HIS A 74 -3.42 4.16 18.34
N ALA A 75 -3.28 2.88 18.00
CA ALA A 75 -4.24 1.86 18.40
C ALA A 75 -4.17 1.51 19.90
N TYR A 76 -3.04 1.81 20.56
CA TYR A 76 -2.74 1.42 21.94
C TYR A 76 -2.75 2.57 22.93
N VAL A 77 -2.72 3.81 22.46
CA VAL A 77 -2.63 5.01 23.30
C VAL A 77 -3.71 6.02 22.93
N ARG A 78 -4.15 6.80 23.92
CA ARG A 78 -4.88 8.05 23.67
C ARG A 78 -3.89 9.20 23.83
N LEU A 79 -3.67 9.94 22.76
CA LEU A 79 -2.89 11.17 22.83
C LEU A 79 -3.81 12.28 23.33
N GLU A 80 -3.34 13.06 24.31
CA GLU A 80 -4.01 14.28 24.72
C GLU A 80 -3.66 15.37 23.70
N ASP A 81 -4.67 16.06 23.18
CA ASP A 81 -4.46 17.25 22.35
C ASP A 81 -3.81 18.34 23.24
N ARG A 82 -2.64 18.82 22.83
CA ARG A 82 -1.99 19.98 23.46
C ARG A 82 -2.49 21.28 22.85
#